data_AF-A0A915C821-F1
#
_entry.id   AF-A0A915C821-F1
#
_cell.length_a   1.000
_cell.length_b   1.000
_cell.length_c   1.000
_cell.angle_alpha   90.00
_cell.angle_beta   90.00
_cell.angle_gamma   90.00
#
_symmetry.space_group_name_H-M   'P 1'
#
loop_
_entity.id
_entity.type
_entity.pdbx_description
1 polymer ?
#
loop_
_entity_poly.entity_id
_entity_poly.type
_entity_poly.pdbx_seq_one_letter_code
_entity_poly.pdbx_strand_id
1 'polypeptide(L)'
;IMWRNCSLDSAILLMISMTMQQTVCHSINCTSQRDREKSTFLWSIESNDGAKNYMFGTIHVPFTEVWEHVSERVKEAFKKANSIVFELDLHNPSTIETLVKCKNMPTGDDVSCYLPAKLYARLKHYIRKYRQRLASWSNRVVSNKIEAKKRARHIYNSVAGGWEQRRPVWLLFLLYQLSEKFAQSEHIPMLDLYLAQYAIESNKRLLSIETPIEQCNPLSSVDREQLLFAINYTLSYLEFEQDRLSKRSADDGNIGLPDLIHHYNCGSLEASTFSLDSKRFNHLGFSLSPDLDRKAQQIDIQLREDIIVKRNVRMARRIASLLRRPDTNHYFFALGAGHFLGENSVLELLKERGFTIRAVTENDHINFPQQLNDKRFQKFSELWIREIPRPHDPTIDISVSVIELSSTHPVSQYAAH
;
A
#
# COMPACT_ATOMS: atom_id res chain seq x y z
N ILE A 1 3.64 1.96 -0.85
CA ILE A 1 3.08 2.22 0.50
C ILE A 1 1.74 1.46 0.72
N MET A 2 1.43 0.41 -0.05
CA MET A 2 0.14 -0.30 0.05
C MET A 2 0.21 -1.84 0.11
N TRP A 3 1.41 -2.43 0.31
CA TRP A 3 1.66 -3.82 -0.10
C TRP A 3 2.49 -4.70 0.83
N ARG A 4 2.67 -4.34 2.10
CA ARG A 4 3.73 -4.89 2.95
C ARG A 4 3.46 -6.19 3.72
N ASN A 5 2.33 -6.90 3.60
CA ASN A 5 2.11 -8.14 4.38
C ASN A 5 1.88 -9.40 3.54
N CYS A 6 2.97 -10.00 3.08
CA CYS A 6 3.02 -11.40 2.63
C CYS A 6 4.36 -12.03 3.05
N SER A 7 4.57 -12.22 4.36
CA SER A 7 5.60 -13.11 4.91
C SER A 7 4.91 -14.00 5.93
N LEU A 8 4.92 -15.30 5.68
CA LEU A 8 4.01 -16.29 6.27
C LEU A 8 4.44 -16.84 7.65
N ASP A 9 5.54 -16.38 8.24
CA ASP A 9 6.18 -17.11 9.35
C ASP A 9 5.95 -16.52 10.76
N SER A 10 4.88 -15.74 11.00
CA SER A 10 4.64 -15.19 12.35
C SER A 10 3.19 -15.28 12.85
N ALA A 11 2.26 -15.86 12.09
CA ALA A 11 0.85 -15.92 12.46
C ALA A 11 0.46 -17.11 13.36
N ILE A 12 1.39 -17.99 13.77
CA ILE A 12 1.06 -19.24 14.49
C ILE A 12 1.41 -19.21 15.99
N LEU A 13 2.01 -18.14 16.54
CA LEU A 13 2.46 -18.12 17.95
C LEU A 13 2.13 -16.82 18.70
N LEU A 14 0.86 -16.43 18.70
CA LEU A 14 0.36 -15.29 19.51
C LEU A 14 -0.86 -15.72 20.34
N MET A 15 -0.62 -16.62 21.28
CA MET A 15 -1.47 -16.79 22.46
C MET A 15 -0.53 -16.84 23.67
N ILE A 16 -0.75 -15.96 24.64
CA ILE A 16 -0.20 -15.88 26.01
C ILE A 16 0.68 -14.64 26.28
N SER A 17 0.16 -13.81 27.20
CA SER A 17 0.82 -12.76 28.01
C SER A 17 0.89 -11.34 27.43
N MET A 18 -0.23 -10.60 27.52
CA MET A 18 -0.20 -9.13 27.57
C MET A 18 0.26 -8.71 28.97
N THR A 19 1.53 -8.37 29.13
CA THR A 19 1.98 -7.51 30.23
C THR A 19 2.07 -6.08 29.72
N MET A 20 1.50 -5.15 30.48
CA MET A 20 1.47 -3.72 30.18
C MET A 20 2.91 -3.16 30.13
N GLN A 21 3.44 -2.98 28.93
CA GLN A 21 4.62 -2.14 28.73
C GLN A 21 4.17 -0.68 28.65
N GLN A 22 4.70 0.13 29.56
CA GLN A 22 4.49 1.58 29.60
C GLN A 22 4.86 2.20 28.25
N THR A 23 3.86 2.73 27.56
CA THR A 23 4.01 3.53 26.34
C THR A 23 4.65 4.87 26.70
N VAL A 24 5.89 5.08 26.27
CA VAL A 24 6.57 6.38 26.34
C VAL A 24 5.94 7.31 25.29
N CYS A 25 5.09 8.24 25.74
CA CYS A 25 4.55 9.31 24.88
C CYS A 25 5.68 10.24 24.43
N HIS A 26 6.00 10.24 23.14
CA HIS A 26 6.77 11.32 22.53
C HIS A 26 5.79 12.45 22.19
N SER A 27 5.98 13.64 22.76
CA SER A 27 5.19 14.81 22.40
C SER A 27 5.51 15.23 20.96
N ILE A 28 4.54 15.08 20.05
CA ILE A 28 4.68 15.58 18.68
C ILE A 28 4.44 17.09 18.68
N ASN A 29 5.48 17.85 18.32
CA ASN A 29 5.37 19.30 18.22
C ASN A 29 4.89 19.69 16.81
N CYS A 30 3.58 19.90 16.65
CA CYS A 30 2.99 20.41 15.41
C CYS A 30 3.06 21.95 15.38
N THR A 31 4.24 22.51 15.14
CA THR A 31 4.51 23.95 15.31
C THR A 31 4.08 24.87 14.15
N SER A 32 3.40 24.38 13.11
CA SER A 32 3.30 25.12 11.84
C SER A 32 1.91 25.28 11.21
N GLN A 33 0.83 25.49 11.99
CA GLN A 33 -0.41 26.03 11.41
C GLN A 33 -1.24 26.79 12.45
N ARG A 34 -0.94 28.09 12.62
CA ARG A 34 -1.96 29.05 13.05
C ARG A 34 -2.90 29.23 11.84
N ASP A 35 -4.20 28.99 12.05
CA ASP A 35 -5.33 29.26 11.13
C ASP A 35 -5.84 28.14 10.19
N ARG A 36 -5.42 26.87 10.30
CA ARG A 36 -6.21 25.74 9.76
C ARG A 36 -6.58 24.78 10.87
N GLU A 37 -7.87 24.46 10.99
CA GLU A 37 -8.31 23.35 11.84
C GLU A 37 -7.61 22.07 11.36
N LYS A 38 -6.95 21.38 12.28
CA LYS A 38 -6.26 20.12 12.05
C LYS A 38 -7.22 19.12 11.40
N SER A 39 -6.84 18.54 10.25
CA SER A 39 -7.63 17.45 9.64
C SER A 39 -7.66 16.24 10.56
N THR A 40 -8.84 15.70 10.81
CA THR A 40 -9.05 14.41 11.50
C THR A 40 -8.91 13.22 10.56
N PHE A 41 -8.84 13.47 9.24
CA PHE A 41 -9.00 12.47 8.17
C PHE A 41 -10.28 11.64 8.29
N LEU A 42 -11.33 12.20 8.88
CA LEU A 42 -12.66 11.61 8.99
C LEU A 42 -13.65 12.45 8.21
N TRP A 43 -14.48 11.78 7.40
CA TRP A 43 -15.56 12.39 6.66
C TRP A 43 -16.87 11.67 6.96
N SER A 44 -17.93 12.43 7.17
CA SER A 44 -19.28 11.89 7.14
C SER A 44 -19.79 11.82 5.71
N ILE A 45 -20.54 10.76 5.42
CA ILE A 45 -21.24 10.53 4.16
C ILE A 45 -22.72 10.30 4.45
N GLU A 46 -23.56 11.13 3.85
CA GLU A 46 -25.00 11.12 4.06
C GLU A 46 -25.72 10.93 2.72
N SER A 47 -26.62 9.95 2.66
CA SER A 47 -27.54 9.75 1.53
C SER A 47 -28.76 10.66 1.63
N ASN A 48 -29.49 10.81 0.53
CA ASN A 48 -30.66 11.70 0.46
C ASN A 48 -31.81 11.32 1.40
N ASP A 49 -31.86 10.08 1.86
CA ASP A 49 -32.80 9.58 2.87
C ASP A 49 -32.34 9.83 4.32
N GLY A 50 -31.21 10.53 4.50
CA GLY A 50 -30.66 10.89 5.80
C GLY A 50 -29.79 9.82 6.46
N ALA A 51 -29.53 8.68 5.80
CA ALA A 51 -28.63 7.67 6.36
C ALA A 51 -27.18 8.19 6.38
N LYS A 52 -26.56 8.20 7.57
CA LYS A 52 -25.22 8.77 7.80
C LYS A 52 -24.22 7.69 8.15
N ASN A 53 -23.07 7.70 7.47
CA ASN A 53 -21.95 6.78 7.66
C ASN A 53 -20.63 7.57 7.67
N TYR A 54 -19.50 6.90 7.95
CA TYR A 54 -18.21 7.58 8.12
C TYR A 54 -17.08 6.92 7.34
N MET A 55 -16.17 7.73 6.78
CA MET A 55 -14.99 7.29 6.04
C MET A 55 -13.74 7.87 6.69
N PHE A 56 -12.76 7.03 6.97
CA PHE A 56 -11.51 7.36 7.63
C PHE A 56 -10.31 7.01 6.74
N GLY A 57 -9.41 7.98 6.59
CA GLY A 57 -8.16 7.85 5.84
C GLY A 57 -7.05 7.21 6.66
N THR A 58 -6.72 5.94 6.43
CA THR A 58 -5.60 5.25 7.09
C THR A 58 -4.26 5.53 6.38
N ILE A 59 -3.15 5.36 7.09
CA ILE A 59 -1.83 5.23 6.46
C ILE A 59 -1.17 3.92 6.88
N HIS A 60 -0.42 3.33 5.95
CA HIS A 60 0.21 2.04 6.16
C HIS A 60 1.50 2.18 6.97
N VAL A 61 1.34 2.44 8.27
CA VAL A 61 2.40 2.54 9.27
C VAL A 61 2.06 1.70 10.51
N PRO A 62 3.04 1.36 11.36
CA PRO A 62 2.76 0.68 12.63
C PRO A 62 1.76 1.48 13.46
N PHE A 63 0.74 0.82 14.02
CA PHE A 63 -0.36 1.53 14.70
C PHE A 63 0.13 2.41 15.86
N THR A 64 1.20 2.01 16.56
CA THR A 64 1.78 2.77 17.68
C THR A 64 2.32 4.14 17.30
N GLU A 65 2.65 4.36 16.03
CA GLU A 65 3.16 5.65 15.55
C GLU A 65 2.05 6.69 15.37
N VAL A 66 0.79 6.26 15.25
CA VAL A 66 -0.32 7.12 14.80
C VAL A 66 -1.57 7.02 15.66
N TRP A 67 -1.91 5.84 16.18
CA TRP A 67 -3.22 5.57 16.79
C TRP A 67 -3.53 6.45 18.00
N GLU A 68 -2.53 6.74 18.82
CA GLU A 68 -2.69 7.64 19.98
C GLU A 68 -2.96 9.10 19.54
N HIS A 69 -2.53 9.50 18.35
CA HIS A 69 -2.72 10.85 17.80
C HIS A 69 -3.97 10.99 16.91
N VAL A 70 -4.61 9.87 16.56
CA VAL A 70 -5.88 9.85 15.82
C VAL A 70 -6.98 10.44 16.70
N SER A 71 -7.79 11.34 16.13
CA SER A 71 -8.89 12.03 16.82
C SER A 71 -9.84 11.06 17.52
N GLU A 72 -10.32 11.46 18.69
CA GLU A 72 -11.36 10.73 19.43
C GLU A 72 -12.65 10.59 18.63
N ARG A 73 -12.93 11.49 17.68
CA ARG A 73 -14.08 11.41 16.76
C ARG A 73 -13.98 10.19 15.86
N VAL A 74 -12.78 9.84 15.40
CA VAL A 74 -12.53 8.63 14.60
C VAL A 74 -12.79 7.39 15.46
N LYS A 75 -12.21 7.35 16.66
CA LYS A 75 -12.36 6.22 17.60
C LYS A 75 -13.84 6.01 17.97
N GLU A 76 -14.58 7.11 18.18
CA GLU A 76 -16.01 7.10 18.46
C GLU A 76 -16.84 6.58 17.28
N ALA A 77 -16.57 7.04 16.06
CA ALA A 77 -17.23 6.57 14.84
C ALA A 77 -16.98 5.07 14.60
N PHE A 78 -15.74 4.62 14.76
CA PHE A 78 -15.38 3.21 14.68
C PHE A 78 -16.12 2.38 15.74
N LYS A 79 -16.16 2.85 16.99
CA LYS A 79 -16.83 2.15 18.10
C LYS A 79 -18.33 2.01 17.87
N LYS A 80 -19.00 3.07 17.38
CA LYS A 80 -20.45 3.09 17.12
C LYS A 80 -20.87 2.28 15.89
N ALA A 81 -20.02 2.17 14.88
CA ALA A 81 -20.30 1.38 13.68
C ALA A 81 -20.44 -0.12 13.97
N ASN A 82 -21.37 -0.80 13.30
CA ASN A 82 -21.52 -2.26 13.38
C ASN A 82 -20.87 -3.00 12.19
N SER A 83 -20.53 -2.27 11.13
CA SER A 83 -19.92 -2.79 9.91
C SER A 83 -18.70 -1.96 9.53
N ILE A 84 -17.54 -2.60 9.40
CA ILE A 84 -16.29 -1.98 8.99
C ILE A 84 -15.92 -2.44 7.59
N VAL A 85 -15.60 -1.48 6.71
CA VAL A 85 -15.21 -1.74 5.32
C VAL A 85 -13.74 -1.38 5.15
N PHE A 86 -12.92 -2.36 4.79
CA PHE A 86 -11.50 -2.17 4.47
C PHE A 86 -11.27 -2.25 2.95
N GLU A 87 -10.06 -1.87 2.50
CA GLU A 87 -9.64 -2.10 1.10
C GLU A 87 -9.66 -3.59 0.76
N LEU A 88 -9.01 -4.41 1.58
CA LEU A 88 -8.87 -5.84 1.41
C LEU A 88 -9.09 -6.58 2.74
N ASP A 89 -9.52 -7.82 2.65
CA ASP A 89 -9.56 -8.73 3.79
C ASP A 89 -8.21 -9.47 3.93
N LEU A 90 -7.31 -8.88 4.71
CA LEU A 90 -6.00 -9.46 5.00
C LEU A 90 -6.02 -10.54 6.10
N HIS A 91 -7.17 -10.80 6.73
CA HIS A 91 -7.33 -11.92 7.67
C HIS A 91 -7.68 -13.23 6.95
N ASN A 92 -8.22 -13.17 5.74
CA ASN A 92 -8.53 -14.34 4.94
C ASN A 92 -7.26 -14.95 4.30
N PRO A 93 -6.89 -16.20 4.63
CA PRO A 93 -5.71 -16.85 4.06
C PRO A 93 -5.72 -16.94 2.53
N SER A 94 -6.90 -17.08 1.90
CA SER A 94 -7.04 -17.12 0.44
C SER A 94 -6.70 -15.79 -0.23
N THR A 95 -7.05 -14.66 0.42
CA THR A 95 -6.62 -13.33 -0.04
C THR A 95 -5.10 -13.26 -0.03
N ILE A 96 -4.48 -13.67 1.07
CA ILE A 96 -3.01 -13.66 1.22
C ILE A 96 -2.34 -14.55 0.18
N GLU A 97 -2.83 -15.77 -0.01
CA GLU A 97 -2.32 -16.70 -1.01
C GLU A 97 -2.40 -16.12 -2.43
N THR A 98 -3.55 -15.53 -2.78
CA THR A 98 -3.74 -14.89 -4.09
C THR A 98 -2.75 -13.74 -4.30
N LEU A 99 -2.57 -12.89 -3.29
CA LEU A 99 -1.62 -11.78 -3.34
C LEU A 99 -0.17 -12.29 -3.46
N VAL A 100 0.23 -13.32 -2.72
CA VAL A 100 1.55 -13.95 -2.84
C VAL A 100 1.76 -14.46 -4.27
N LYS A 101 0.78 -15.19 -4.80
CA LYS A 101 0.84 -15.82 -6.12
C LYS A 101 1.03 -14.80 -7.25
N CYS A 102 0.38 -13.64 -7.18
CA CYS A 102 0.49 -12.64 -8.23
C CYS A 102 1.60 -11.61 -8.00
N LYS A 103 2.11 -11.47 -6.77
CA LYS A 103 3.34 -10.71 -6.49
C LYS A 103 4.57 -11.39 -7.07
N ASN A 104 4.57 -12.72 -7.03
CA ASN A 104 5.67 -13.53 -7.51
C ASN A 104 5.43 -14.03 -8.93
N MET A 105 6.53 -14.39 -9.58
CA MET A 105 6.54 -15.14 -10.83
C MET A 105 6.00 -16.55 -10.58
N PRO A 106 5.38 -17.19 -11.59
CA PRO A 106 5.13 -18.62 -11.57
C PRO A 106 6.42 -19.41 -11.33
N THR A 107 6.30 -20.60 -10.74
CA THR A 107 7.43 -21.41 -10.28
C THR A 107 8.44 -21.71 -11.40
N GLY A 108 9.70 -21.28 -11.21
CA GLY A 108 10.84 -21.59 -12.08
C GLY A 108 11.48 -20.35 -12.74
N ASP A 109 10.72 -19.25 -12.87
CA ASP A 109 11.21 -18.02 -13.49
C ASP A 109 11.94 -17.12 -12.48
N ASP A 110 12.94 -16.39 -12.98
CA ASP A 110 13.73 -15.41 -12.23
C ASP A 110 13.64 -14.03 -12.88
N VAL A 111 13.76 -12.98 -12.08
CA VAL A 111 13.80 -11.58 -12.55
C VAL A 111 14.84 -11.34 -13.66
N SER A 112 15.94 -12.09 -13.69
CA SER A 112 16.96 -12.03 -14.76
C SER A 112 16.43 -12.36 -16.15
N CYS A 113 15.31 -13.10 -16.27
CA CYS A 113 14.63 -13.35 -17.53
C CYS A 113 13.93 -12.09 -18.08
N TYR A 114 13.64 -11.10 -17.23
CA TYR A 114 12.86 -9.92 -17.59
C TYR A 114 13.68 -8.64 -17.66
N LEU A 115 14.70 -8.52 -16.81
CA LEU A 115 15.59 -7.37 -16.75
C LEU A 115 16.80 -7.55 -17.68
N PRO A 116 17.24 -6.49 -18.38
CA PRO A 116 18.53 -6.50 -19.07
C PRO A 116 19.67 -6.88 -18.11
N ALA A 117 20.64 -7.68 -18.58
CA ALA A 117 21.70 -8.24 -17.73
C ALA A 117 22.45 -7.19 -16.87
N LYS A 118 22.73 -6.02 -17.44
CA LYS A 118 23.36 -4.90 -16.72
C LYS A 118 22.47 -4.34 -15.60
N LEU A 119 21.16 -4.22 -15.85
CA LEU A 119 20.20 -3.74 -14.85
C LEU A 119 20.03 -4.76 -13.73
N TYR A 120 19.91 -6.06 -14.06
CA TYR A 120 19.87 -7.13 -13.06
C TYR A 120 21.12 -7.14 -12.16
N ALA A 121 22.32 -7.02 -12.75
CA ALA A 121 23.56 -6.98 -11.99
C ALA A 121 23.63 -5.78 -11.02
N ARG A 122 23.19 -4.60 -11.46
CA ARG A 122 23.08 -3.40 -10.62
C ARG A 122 22.10 -3.60 -9.47
N LEU A 123 20.90 -4.10 -9.77
CA LEU A 123 19.87 -4.38 -8.77
C LEU A 123 20.36 -5.37 -7.71
N LYS A 124 20.95 -6.50 -8.15
CA LYS A 124 21.54 -7.52 -7.27
C LYS A 124 22.62 -6.92 -6.36
N HIS A 125 23.48 -6.07 -6.90
CA HIS A 125 24.51 -5.37 -6.12
C HIS A 125 23.91 -4.42 -5.09
N TYR A 126 22.86 -3.68 -5.46
CA TYR A 126 22.15 -2.78 -4.54
C TYR A 126 21.49 -3.54 -3.38
N ILE A 127 20.73 -4.60 -3.67
CA ILE A 127 20.08 -5.44 -2.64
C ILE A 127 21.13 -6.06 -1.71
N ARG A 128 22.27 -6.52 -2.24
CA ARG A 128 23.40 -7.01 -1.44
C ARG A 128 23.95 -5.92 -0.51
N LYS A 129 24.15 -4.69 -1.01
CA LYS A 129 24.57 -3.54 -0.20
C LYS A 129 23.54 -3.21 0.88
N TYR A 130 22.24 -3.27 0.57
CA TYR A 130 21.17 -3.06 1.54
C TYR A 130 21.23 -4.09 2.69
N ARG A 131 21.38 -5.38 2.36
CA ARG A 131 21.58 -6.45 3.37
C ARG A 131 22.81 -6.21 4.24
N GLN A 132 23.92 -5.76 3.63
CA GLN A 132 25.14 -5.42 4.36
C GLN A 132 24.93 -4.23 5.30
N ARG A 133 24.19 -3.20 4.89
CA ARG A 133 23.84 -2.05 5.75
C ARG A 133 23.05 -2.48 6.98
N LEU A 134 22.05 -3.35 6.83
CA LEU A 134 21.30 -3.92 7.96
C LEU A 134 22.20 -4.72 8.90
N ALA A 135 23.10 -5.54 8.35
CA ALA A 135 24.07 -6.29 9.16
C ALA A 135 25.03 -5.35 9.91
N SER A 136 25.60 -4.34 9.24
CA SER A 136 26.46 -3.33 9.87
C SER A 136 25.73 -2.55 10.95
N TRP A 137 24.47 -2.16 10.73
CA TRP A 137 23.63 -1.55 11.76
C TRP A 137 23.48 -2.47 12.97
N SER A 138 23.10 -3.74 12.77
CA SER A 138 22.91 -4.68 13.88
C SER A 138 24.20 -4.91 14.69
N ASN A 139 25.36 -4.84 14.04
CA ASN A 139 26.66 -4.96 14.70
C ASN A 139 27.05 -3.73 15.53
N ARG A 140 26.52 -2.54 15.20
CA ARG A 140 26.73 -1.29 15.97
C ARG A 140 25.86 -1.21 17.22
N VAL A 141 24.77 -1.97 17.30
CA VAL A 141 23.92 -2.00 18.49
C VAL A 141 24.73 -2.59 19.67
N VAL A 142 24.83 -1.83 20.75
CA VAL A 142 25.64 -2.19 21.92
C VAL A 142 24.92 -3.23 22.79
N SER A 143 23.62 -3.04 23.02
CA SER A 143 22.79 -3.93 23.84
C SER A 143 22.11 -5.01 22.99
N ASN A 144 22.05 -6.23 23.53
CA ASN A 144 21.31 -7.36 22.94
C ASN A 144 21.59 -7.62 21.43
N LYS A 145 22.86 -7.81 21.08
CA LYS A 145 23.34 -8.05 19.69
C LYS A 145 22.64 -9.21 18.98
N ILE A 146 22.26 -10.25 19.71
CA ILE A 146 21.56 -11.42 19.14
C ILE A 146 20.21 -10.98 18.58
N GLU A 147 19.45 -10.21 19.36
CA GLU A 147 18.16 -9.68 18.95
C GLU A 147 18.32 -8.69 17.80
N ALA A 148 19.31 -7.80 17.85
CA ALA A 148 19.60 -6.87 16.75
C ALA A 148 19.91 -7.61 15.42
N LYS A 149 20.64 -8.73 15.46
CA LYS A 149 20.93 -9.56 14.29
C LYS A 149 19.70 -10.34 13.81
N LYS A 150 18.86 -10.84 14.71
CA LYS A 150 17.57 -11.45 14.36
C LYS A 150 16.69 -10.43 13.63
N ARG A 151 16.66 -9.20 14.14
CA ARG A 151 15.93 -8.08 13.56
C ARG A 151 16.43 -7.67 12.17
N ALA A 152 17.73 -7.50 12.00
CA ALA A 152 18.28 -7.21 10.68
C ALA A 152 17.94 -8.29 9.63
N ARG A 153 17.94 -9.57 10.01
CA ARG A 153 17.54 -10.68 9.12
C ARG A 153 16.07 -10.64 8.79
N HIS A 154 15.20 -10.43 9.78
CA HIS A 154 13.76 -10.40 9.56
C HIS A 154 13.34 -9.17 8.74
N ILE A 155 13.86 -7.97 9.01
CA ILE A 155 13.68 -6.79 8.13
C ILE A 155 14.06 -7.12 6.69
N TYR A 156 15.24 -7.71 6.47
CA TYR A 156 15.65 -8.08 5.12
C TYR A 156 14.67 -9.05 4.47
N ASN A 157 14.29 -10.13 5.15
CA ASN A 157 13.39 -11.15 4.62
C ASN A 157 11.99 -10.58 4.32
N SER A 158 11.45 -9.73 5.20
CA SER A 158 10.11 -9.13 5.03
C SER A 158 10.08 -8.04 3.96
N VAL A 159 11.19 -7.31 3.76
CA VAL A 159 11.27 -6.23 2.76
C VAL A 159 11.70 -6.79 1.40
N ALA A 160 12.90 -7.37 1.34
CA ALA A 160 13.61 -7.75 0.11
C ALA A 160 13.85 -9.26 -0.01
N GLY A 161 13.33 -10.08 0.90
CA GLY A 161 13.38 -11.53 0.76
C GLY A 161 12.65 -11.98 -0.51
N GLY A 162 13.24 -12.95 -1.20
CA GLY A 162 12.71 -13.52 -2.44
C GLY A 162 12.50 -12.49 -3.55
N TRP A 163 13.26 -11.39 -3.56
CA TRP A 163 13.14 -10.36 -4.59
C TRP A 163 13.40 -10.92 -5.99
N GLU A 164 14.24 -11.96 -6.09
CA GLU A 164 14.56 -12.67 -7.33
C GLU A 164 13.32 -13.26 -8.01
N GLN A 165 12.31 -13.67 -7.25
CA GLN A 165 11.08 -14.27 -7.76
C GLN A 165 9.95 -13.25 -7.97
N ARG A 166 10.16 -11.95 -7.72
CA ARG A 166 9.08 -10.95 -7.87
C ARG A 166 8.86 -10.59 -9.34
N ARG A 167 7.60 -10.35 -9.71
CA ARG A 167 7.31 -9.80 -11.04
C ARG A 167 7.89 -8.38 -11.16
N PRO A 168 8.24 -7.91 -12.38
CA PRO A 168 8.79 -6.57 -12.59
C PRO A 168 8.01 -5.42 -11.95
N VAL A 169 6.66 -5.46 -12.00
CA VAL A 169 5.80 -4.44 -11.35
C VAL A 169 6.08 -4.36 -9.85
N TRP A 170 6.20 -5.51 -9.19
CA TRP A 170 6.44 -5.63 -7.75
C TRP A 170 7.88 -5.31 -7.34
N LEU A 171 8.82 -5.40 -8.27
CA LEU A 171 10.18 -4.92 -8.07
C LEU A 171 10.26 -3.40 -8.01
N LEU A 172 9.49 -2.68 -8.83
CA LEU A 172 9.42 -1.23 -8.73
C LEU A 172 8.91 -0.79 -7.35
N PHE A 173 7.84 -1.41 -6.84
CA PHE A 173 7.36 -1.14 -5.48
C PHE A 173 8.37 -1.53 -4.39
N LEU A 174 9.13 -2.60 -4.58
CA LEU A 174 10.24 -2.95 -3.70
C LEU A 174 11.31 -1.85 -3.67
N LEU A 175 11.66 -1.26 -4.81
CA LEU A 175 12.65 -0.18 -4.84
C LEU A 175 12.18 1.05 -4.07
N TYR A 176 10.94 1.50 -4.26
CA TYR A 176 10.33 2.55 -3.44
C TYR A 176 10.25 2.18 -1.96
N GLN A 177 10.21 0.89 -1.63
CA GLN A 177 10.24 0.45 -0.25
C GLN A 177 11.64 0.54 0.37
N LEU A 178 12.69 0.43 -0.44
CA LEU A 178 14.08 0.45 -0.03
C LEU A 178 14.65 1.88 0.12
N SER A 179 14.02 2.89 -0.49
CA SER A 179 14.30 4.31 -0.21
C SER A 179 13.84 4.73 1.18
N GLU A 180 12.91 4.00 1.79
CA GLU A 180 12.36 4.37 3.08
C GLU A 180 13.30 4.00 4.24
N LYS A 181 13.57 4.96 5.12
CA LYS A 181 14.41 4.80 6.32
C LYS A 181 13.68 4.00 7.41
N PHE A 182 13.37 2.73 7.17
CA PHE A 182 12.66 1.90 8.16
C PHE A 182 13.49 0.72 8.67
N ALA A 183 13.61 0.61 9.99
CA ALA A 183 14.22 -0.53 10.65
C ALA A 183 13.67 -0.81 12.06
N GLN A 184 12.44 -0.36 12.41
CA GLN A 184 12.11 -0.20 13.82
C GLN A 184 10.95 -0.98 14.47
N SER A 185 10.03 -1.63 13.77
CA SER A 185 8.98 -2.37 14.49
C SER A 185 8.59 -3.69 13.84
N GLU A 186 9.16 -4.77 14.37
CA GLU A 186 8.99 -6.13 13.82
C GLU A 186 7.74 -6.85 14.33
N HIS A 187 7.09 -6.33 15.38
CA HIS A 187 5.95 -7.00 16.02
C HIS A 187 4.75 -6.06 16.21
N ILE A 188 4.79 -4.89 15.56
CA ILE A 188 3.73 -3.91 15.69
C ILE A 188 2.85 -4.04 14.44
N PRO A 189 1.59 -4.48 14.58
CA PRO A 189 0.69 -4.52 13.44
C PRO A 189 0.58 -3.15 12.78
N MET A 190 0.40 -3.18 11.47
CA MET A 190 0.05 -1.97 10.71
C MET A 190 -1.32 -1.47 11.17
N LEU A 191 -1.57 -0.16 11.10
CA LEU A 191 -2.85 0.43 11.51
C LEU A 191 -4.05 -0.31 10.91
N ASP A 192 -3.99 -0.67 9.62
CA ASP A 192 -5.07 -1.37 8.92
C ASP A 192 -5.37 -2.75 9.55
N LEU A 193 -4.33 -3.53 9.86
CA LEU A 193 -4.47 -4.84 10.51
C LEU A 193 -4.90 -4.71 11.97
N TYR A 194 -4.39 -3.70 12.68
CA TYR A 194 -4.82 -3.41 14.05
C TYR A 194 -6.32 -3.10 14.10
N LEU A 195 -6.81 -2.25 13.19
CA LEU A 195 -8.24 -1.93 13.10
C LEU A 195 -9.09 -3.15 12.72
N ALA A 196 -8.60 -3.99 11.80
CA ALA A 196 -9.30 -5.22 11.43
C ALA A 196 -9.42 -6.19 12.62
N GLN A 197 -8.32 -6.41 13.34
CA GLN A 197 -8.31 -7.23 14.55
C GLN A 197 -9.22 -6.64 15.64
N TYR A 198 -9.16 -5.33 15.86
CA TYR A 198 -10.04 -4.65 16.82
C TYR A 198 -11.53 -4.78 16.44
N ALA A 199 -11.85 -4.74 15.15
CA ALA A 199 -13.21 -4.96 14.67
C ALA A 199 -13.69 -6.40 14.94
N ILE A 200 -12.83 -7.40 14.74
CA ILE A 200 -13.12 -8.82 15.04
C ILE A 200 -13.39 -9.00 16.53
N GLU A 201 -12.50 -8.49 17.39
CA GLU A 201 -12.64 -8.58 18.86
C GLU A 201 -13.88 -7.85 19.37
N SER A 202 -14.30 -6.80 18.67
CA SER A 202 -15.53 -6.05 18.97
C SER A 202 -16.78 -6.63 18.32
N ASN A 203 -16.71 -7.83 17.73
CA ASN A 203 -17.82 -8.52 17.08
C ASN A 203 -18.52 -7.68 15.99
N LYS A 204 -17.74 -6.91 15.21
CA LYS A 204 -18.24 -6.12 14.09
C LYS A 204 -18.21 -6.93 12.80
N ARG A 205 -19.07 -6.60 11.85
CA ARG A 205 -19.05 -7.18 10.51
C ARG A 205 -17.89 -6.57 9.70
N LEU A 206 -17.03 -7.39 9.10
CA LEU A 206 -15.95 -6.92 8.23
C LEU A 206 -16.32 -7.14 6.76
N LEU A 207 -15.95 -6.18 5.92
CA LEU A 207 -16.24 -6.14 4.49
C LEU A 207 -14.98 -5.65 3.75
N SER A 208 -14.76 -6.12 2.53
CA SER A 208 -13.72 -5.59 1.63
C SER A 208 -14.36 -4.88 0.43
N ILE A 209 -13.79 -3.75 0.03
CA ILE A 209 -14.24 -2.98 -1.13
C ILE A 209 -13.51 -3.39 -2.42
N GLU A 210 -12.37 -4.07 -2.31
CA GLU A 210 -11.55 -4.58 -3.42
C GLU A 210 -11.29 -6.09 -3.29
N THR A 211 -11.05 -6.74 -4.44
CA THR A 211 -10.65 -8.15 -4.51
C THR A 211 -9.13 -8.28 -4.50
N PRO A 212 -8.56 -9.42 -4.07
CA PRO A 212 -7.13 -9.67 -4.23
C PRO A 212 -6.66 -9.70 -5.69
N ILE A 213 -7.53 -10.05 -6.64
CA ILE A 213 -7.17 -10.11 -8.07
C ILE A 213 -6.98 -8.71 -8.66
N GLU A 214 -7.83 -7.76 -8.27
CA GLU A 214 -7.71 -6.34 -8.69
C GLU A 214 -6.38 -5.70 -8.28
N GLN A 215 -5.72 -6.32 -7.31
CA GLN A 215 -4.47 -5.87 -6.74
C GLN A 215 -3.24 -6.50 -7.38
N CYS A 216 -3.43 -7.48 -8.27
CA CYS A 216 -2.35 -8.26 -8.86
C CYS A 216 -1.59 -7.54 -9.96
N ASN A 217 -2.25 -6.63 -10.68
CA ASN A 217 -1.62 -5.79 -11.70
C ASN A 217 -1.92 -4.31 -11.43
N PRO A 218 -1.28 -3.72 -10.40
CA PRO A 218 -1.55 -2.36 -9.99
C PRO A 218 -1.09 -1.30 -11.00
N LEU A 219 -0.31 -1.66 -12.04
CA LEU A 219 0.25 -0.75 -13.05
C LEU A 219 -0.20 -1.14 -14.47
N SER A 220 -1.49 -1.40 -14.64
CA SER A 220 -2.06 -1.95 -15.88
C SER A 220 -1.82 -1.13 -17.15
N SER A 221 -1.59 0.19 -17.03
CA SER A 221 -1.35 1.08 -18.16
C SER A 221 0.13 1.27 -18.50
N VAL A 222 1.03 0.78 -17.65
CA VAL A 222 2.49 0.93 -17.84
C VAL A 222 3.02 -0.23 -18.66
N ASP A 223 3.60 0.07 -19.81
CA ASP A 223 4.20 -0.96 -20.66
C ASP A 223 5.54 -1.46 -20.11
N ARG A 224 6.08 -2.51 -20.76
CA ARG A 224 7.34 -3.13 -20.34
C ARG A 224 8.52 -2.15 -20.39
N GLU A 225 8.63 -1.32 -21.42
CA GLU A 225 9.76 -0.41 -21.57
C GLU A 225 9.73 0.71 -20.54
N GLN A 226 8.54 1.26 -20.28
CA GLN A 226 8.30 2.24 -19.23
C GLN A 226 8.59 1.65 -17.84
N LEU A 227 8.19 0.40 -17.60
CA LEU A 227 8.48 -0.29 -16.34
C LEU A 227 9.98 -0.51 -16.15
N LEU A 228 10.69 -0.98 -17.18
CA LEU A 228 12.15 -1.13 -17.14
C LEU A 228 12.85 0.21 -16.92
N PHE A 229 12.35 1.27 -17.57
CA PHE A 229 12.82 2.64 -17.35
C PHE A 229 12.61 3.07 -15.90
N ALA A 230 11.42 2.88 -15.34
CA ALA A 230 11.08 3.26 -13.97
C ALA A 230 11.97 2.53 -12.95
N ILE A 231 12.15 1.22 -13.11
CA ILE A 231 13.06 0.43 -12.26
C ILE A 231 14.50 0.98 -12.34
N ASN A 232 14.99 1.27 -13.54
CA ASN A 232 16.34 1.80 -13.73
C ASN A 232 16.51 3.22 -13.16
N TYR A 233 15.52 4.09 -13.35
CA TYR A 233 15.50 5.46 -12.86
C TYR A 233 15.48 5.48 -11.32
N THR A 234 14.55 4.73 -10.71
CA THR A 234 14.45 4.60 -9.25
C THR A 234 15.70 3.95 -8.64
N LEU A 235 16.29 2.95 -9.29
CA LEU A 235 17.56 2.37 -8.83
C LEU A 235 18.71 3.39 -8.85
N SER A 236 18.75 4.26 -9.87
CA SER A 236 19.77 5.31 -9.96
C SER A 236 19.58 6.37 -8.87
N TYR A 237 18.33 6.72 -8.52
CA TYR A 237 18.02 7.57 -7.37
C TYR A 237 18.49 6.94 -6.06
N LEU A 238 18.19 5.65 -5.85
CA LEU A 238 18.59 4.93 -4.64
C LEU A 238 20.12 4.83 -4.48
N GLU A 239 20.86 4.69 -5.58
CA GLU A 239 22.32 4.73 -5.61
C GLU A 239 22.84 6.13 -5.24
N PHE A 240 22.25 7.20 -5.79
CA PHE A 240 22.56 8.58 -5.43
C PHE A 240 22.30 8.88 -3.95
N GLU A 241 21.14 8.48 -3.42
CA GLU A 241 20.78 8.68 -2.02
C GLU A 241 21.77 7.96 -1.10
N GLN A 242 22.14 6.72 -1.45
CA GLN A 242 23.15 5.97 -0.70
C GLN A 242 24.48 6.71 -0.62
N ASP A 243 24.96 7.27 -1.73
CA ASP A 243 26.22 8.00 -1.78
C ASP A 243 26.14 9.31 -0.97
N ARG A 244 25.00 10.00 -0.97
CA ARG A 244 24.79 11.19 -0.12
C ARG A 244 24.82 10.85 1.37
N LEU A 245 24.16 9.77 1.80
CA LEU A 245 24.12 9.35 3.20
C LEU A 245 25.50 8.94 3.73
N SER A 246 26.39 8.45 2.87
CA SER A 246 27.78 8.15 3.25
C SER A 246 28.64 9.40 3.53
N LYS A 247 28.15 10.60 3.16
CA LYS A 247 28.93 11.86 3.16
C LYS A 247 28.42 12.94 4.12
N ARG A 248 27.30 12.76 4.84
CA ARG A 248 26.75 13.77 5.79
C ARG A 248 26.30 13.17 7.13
N SER A 249 26.40 13.98 8.19
CA SER A 249 25.89 13.76 9.55
C SER A 249 24.35 13.81 9.62
N ALA A 250 23.82 13.17 10.66
CA ALA A 250 22.44 12.68 10.84
C ALA A 250 21.32 13.74 11.03
N ASP A 251 21.49 14.97 10.55
CA ASP A 251 20.55 16.08 10.80
C ASP A 251 20.08 16.75 9.50
N ASP A 252 19.54 15.94 8.60
CA ASP A 252 18.72 16.44 7.48
C ASP A 252 17.29 16.00 7.79
N GLY A 253 16.34 16.93 7.67
CA GLY A 253 14.97 16.81 8.19
C GLY A 253 14.28 15.48 7.89
N ASN A 254 13.22 15.18 8.65
CA ASN A 254 12.41 13.99 8.42
C ASN A 254 11.98 13.95 6.95
N ILE A 255 12.49 13.00 6.18
CA ILE A 255 12.15 12.78 4.77
C ILE A 255 11.70 11.33 4.65
N GLY A 256 10.56 11.09 4.01
CA GLY A 256 9.98 9.77 3.83
C GLY A 256 8.97 9.42 4.90
N LEU A 257 8.97 8.18 5.37
CA LEU A 257 7.97 7.66 6.29
C LEU A 257 7.83 8.46 7.59
N PRO A 258 8.91 8.94 8.25
CA PRO A 258 8.77 9.80 9.43
C PRO A 258 8.08 11.14 9.14
N ASP A 259 8.31 11.69 7.95
CA ASP A 259 7.65 12.90 7.47
C ASP A 259 6.16 12.66 7.20
N LEU A 260 5.84 11.53 6.55
CA LEU A 260 4.47 11.08 6.33
C LEU A 260 3.72 10.91 7.67
N ILE A 261 4.34 10.24 8.65
CA ILE A 261 3.78 10.07 9.99
C ILE A 261 3.57 11.42 10.67
N HIS A 262 4.55 12.33 10.57
CA HIS A 262 4.45 13.66 11.15
C HIS A 262 3.29 14.46 10.56
N HIS A 263 3.20 14.55 9.23
CA HIS A 263 2.12 15.23 8.53
C HIS A 263 0.75 14.59 8.81
N TYR A 264 0.67 13.26 8.92
CA TYR A 264 -0.55 12.57 9.32
C TYR A 264 -0.95 12.94 10.76
N ASN A 265 -0.04 12.82 11.72
CA ASN A 265 -0.33 13.14 13.12
C ASN A 265 -0.66 14.62 13.35
N CYS A 266 -0.12 15.52 12.50
CA CYS A 266 -0.43 16.95 12.51
C CYS A 266 -1.63 17.34 11.62
N GLY A 267 -2.31 16.40 10.96
CA GLY A 267 -3.48 16.69 10.14
C GLY A 267 -3.20 17.54 8.90
N SER A 268 -1.97 17.54 8.40
CA SER A 268 -1.48 18.40 7.32
C SER A 268 -1.09 17.65 6.04
N LEU A 269 -1.52 16.39 5.88
CA LEU A 269 -1.29 15.64 4.66
C LEU A 269 -2.02 16.24 3.46
N GLU A 270 -1.32 16.25 2.33
CA GLU A 270 -1.86 16.68 1.05
C GLU A 270 -1.68 15.60 -0.02
N ALA A 271 -2.39 15.71 -1.15
CA ALA A 271 -2.27 14.76 -2.25
C ALA A 271 -0.84 14.69 -2.82
N SER A 272 -0.07 15.78 -2.72
CA SER A 272 1.33 15.85 -3.11
C SER A 272 2.21 14.91 -2.28
N THR A 273 1.88 14.65 -1.01
CA THR A 273 2.61 13.74 -0.13
C THR A 273 2.61 12.28 -0.61
N PHE A 274 1.57 11.88 -1.36
CA PHE A 274 1.43 10.52 -1.91
C PHE A 274 1.88 10.39 -3.36
N SER A 275 2.38 11.47 -3.96
CA SER A 275 2.90 11.42 -5.33
C SER A 275 4.18 10.59 -5.34
N LEU A 276 4.23 9.58 -6.22
CA LEU A 276 5.41 8.75 -6.41
C LEU A 276 6.51 9.57 -7.10
N ASP A 277 7.23 10.37 -6.32
CA ASP A 277 8.68 10.48 -6.36
C ASP A 277 9.46 11.22 -7.47
N SER A 278 9.09 11.43 -8.76
CA SER A 278 10.01 12.20 -9.65
C SER A 278 10.23 13.65 -9.22
N LYS A 279 9.17 14.38 -8.87
CA LYS A 279 9.30 15.76 -8.34
C LYS A 279 10.05 15.77 -7.02
N ARG A 280 9.81 14.78 -6.16
CA ARG A 280 10.50 14.64 -4.87
C ARG A 280 11.99 14.37 -5.04
N PHE A 281 12.37 13.48 -5.96
CA PHE A 281 13.76 13.20 -6.29
C PHE A 281 14.49 14.46 -6.78
N ASN A 282 13.84 15.24 -7.66
CA ASN A 282 14.39 16.51 -8.14
C ASN A 282 14.57 17.53 -7.00
N HIS A 283 13.59 17.66 -6.11
CA HIS A 283 13.72 18.51 -4.91
C HIS A 283 14.87 18.08 -3.97
N LEU A 284 15.21 16.79 -3.95
CA LEU A 284 16.34 16.24 -3.19
C LEU A 284 17.69 16.35 -3.91
N GLY A 285 17.72 17.03 -5.07
CA GLY A 285 18.92 17.28 -5.86
C GLY A 285 19.33 16.12 -6.77
N PHE A 286 18.47 15.13 -6.98
CA PHE A 286 18.70 14.08 -7.97
C PHE A 286 18.17 14.51 -9.34
N SER A 287 18.99 14.38 -10.37
CA SER A 287 18.59 14.57 -11.77
C SER A 287 19.55 13.74 -12.64
N LEU A 288 19.01 13.04 -13.64
CA LEU A 288 19.85 12.33 -14.63
C LEU A 288 20.04 13.19 -15.87
N SER A 289 18.92 13.68 -16.43
CA SER A 289 18.90 14.66 -17.52
C SER A 289 17.47 15.19 -17.68
N PRO A 290 17.27 16.39 -18.26
CA PRO A 290 15.93 16.96 -18.42
C PRO A 290 14.94 16.04 -19.16
N ASP A 291 15.39 15.29 -20.17
CA ASP A 291 14.53 14.36 -20.92
C ASP A 291 14.11 13.14 -20.10
N LEU A 292 15.07 12.53 -19.38
CA LEU A 292 14.79 11.37 -18.54
C LEU A 292 13.90 11.76 -17.36
N ASP A 293 14.14 12.91 -16.74
CA ASP A 293 13.35 13.40 -15.61
C ASP A 293 11.91 13.71 -16.05
N ARG A 294 11.71 14.27 -17.26
CA ARG A 294 10.37 14.43 -17.86
C ARG A 294 9.69 13.09 -18.11
N LYS A 295 10.41 12.09 -18.64
CA LYS A 295 9.87 10.75 -18.86
C LYS A 295 9.46 10.09 -17.53
N ALA A 296 10.25 10.25 -16.47
CA ALA A 296 9.92 9.79 -15.13
C ALA A 296 8.63 10.45 -14.61
N GLN A 297 8.51 11.77 -14.76
CA GLN A 297 7.29 12.51 -14.38
C GLN A 297 6.04 12.01 -15.12
N GLN A 298 6.15 11.72 -16.42
CA GLN A 298 5.04 11.18 -17.20
C GLN A 298 4.62 9.79 -16.71
N ILE A 299 5.60 8.92 -16.41
CA ILE A 299 5.32 7.60 -15.86
C ILE A 299 4.67 7.73 -14.48
N ASP A 300 5.14 8.61 -13.61
CA ASP A 300 4.53 8.80 -12.28
C ASP A 300 3.07 9.25 -12.33
N ILE A 301 2.71 10.05 -13.34
CA ILE A 301 1.31 10.40 -13.61
C ILE A 301 0.50 9.14 -13.96
N GLN A 302 1.03 8.27 -14.83
CA GLN A 302 0.39 6.99 -15.16
C GLN A 302 0.30 6.05 -13.96
N LEU A 303 1.35 5.99 -13.13
CA LEU A 303 1.33 5.22 -11.88
C LEU A 303 0.22 5.72 -10.96
N ARG A 304 0.11 7.05 -10.77
CA ARG A 304 -0.95 7.65 -9.95
C ARG A 304 -2.34 7.33 -10.49
N GLU A 305 -2.53 7.40 -11.81
CA GLU A 305 -3.78 7.05 -12.46
C GLU A 305 -4.20 5.61 -12.15
N ASP A 306 -3.27 4.66 -12.29
CA ASP A 306 -3.55 3.25 -12.03
C ASP A 306 -3.77 2.92 -10.54
N ILE A 307 -2.91 3.44 -9.64
CA ILE A 307 -2.94 3.06 -8.22
C ILE A 307 -3.95 3.85 -7.38
N ILE A 308 -4.34 5.06 -7.80
CA ILE A 308 -5.31 5.91 -7.09
C ILE A 308 -6.58 6.08 -7.90
N VAL A 309 -6.50 6.73 -9.08
CA VAL A 309 -7.71 7.24 -9.77
C VAL A 309 -8.64 6.12 -10.22
N LYS A 310 -8.13 5.11 -10.94
CA LYS A 310 -8.93 3.96 -11.38
C LYS A 310 -9.54 3.18 -10.21
N ARG A 311 -8.82 3.13 -9.09
CA ARG A 311 -9.29 2.49 -7.86
C ARG A 311 -10.37 3.32 -7.17
N ASN A 312 -10.21 4.65 -7.10
CA ASN A 312 -11.22 5.57 -6.57
C ASN A 312 -12.56 5.45 -7.30
N VAL A 313 -12.55 5.39 -8.63
CA VAL A 313 -13.77 5.19 -9.44
C VAL A 313 -14.51 3.91 -9.04
N ARG A 314 -13.76 2.82 -8.87
CA ARG A 314 -14.31 1.52 -8.47
C ARG A 314 -14.82 1.53 -7.04
N MET A 315 -14.03 2.06 -6.10
CA MET A 315 -14.39 2.19 -4.69
C MET A 315 -15.64 3.04 -4.53
N ALA A 316 -15.69 4.25 -5.11
CA ALA A 316 -16.84 5.15 -5.04
C ALA A 316 -18.12 4.50 -5.59
N ARG A 317 -18.03 3.77 -6.71
CA ARG A 317 -19.16 3.01 -7.25
C ARG A 317 -19.65 1.93 -6.27
N ARG A 318 -18.73 1.16 -5.67
CA ARG A 318 -19.08 0.08 -4.73
C ARG A 318 -19.63 0.63 -3.41
N ILE A 319 -19.05 1.70 -2.89
CA ILE A 319 -19.54 2.43 -1.70
C ILE A 319 -20.94 2.96 -1.97
N ALA A 320 -21.16 3.64 -3.10
CA ALA A 320 -22.47 4.12 -3.49
C ALA A 320 -23.50 2.99 -3.62
N SER A 321 -23.10 1.86 -4.21
CA SER A 321 -23.97 0.68 -4.33
C SER A 321 -24.26 0.05 -2.97
N LEU A 322 -23.32 0.07 -2.03
CA LEU A 322 -23.50 -0.45 -0.68
C LEU A 322 -24.50 0.41 0.10
N LEU A 323 -24.25 1.72 0.15
CA LEU A 323 -25.04 2.67 0.95
C LEU A 323 -26.46 2.90 0.42
N ARG A 324 -26.75 2.53 -0.83
CA ARG A 324 -28.11 2.57 -1.39
C ARG A 324 -28.91 1.29 -1.13
N ARG A 325 -28.28 0.24 -0.59
CA ARG A 325 -29.03 -0.96 -0.21
C ARG A 325 -29.90 -0.62 1.00
N PRO A 326 -31.16 -1.07 1.02
CA PRO A 326 -32.00 -0.93 2.20
C PRO A 326 -31.46 -1.88 3.27
N ASP A 327 -30.58 -1.36 4.12
CA ASP A 327 -30.14 -2.03 5.33
C ASP A 327 -29.98 -1.05 6.49
N THR A 328 -29.83 -1.61 7.67
CA THR A 328 -29.74 -0.87 8.93
C THR A 328 -28.32 -0.82 9.47
N ASN A 329 -27.32 -1.10 8.62
CA ASN A 329 -25.94 -1.14 9.05
C ASN A 329 -25.39 0.28 9.19
N HIS A 330 -24.53 0.43 10.19
CA HIS A 330 -23.76 1.64 10.43
C HIS A 330 -22.35 1.36 9.93
N TYR A 331 -22.01 1.92 8.77
CA TYR A 331 -20.76 1.67 8.08
C TYR A 331 -19.67 2.65 8.52
N PHE A 332 -18.49 2.10 8.77
CA PHE A 332 -17.25 2.83 8.88
C PHE A 332 -16.26 2.29 7.84
N PHE A 333 -15.84 3.14 6.90
CA PHE A 333 -14.87 2.79 5.87
C PHE A 333 -13.48 3.18 6.33
N ALA A 334 -12.54 2.23 6.35
CA ALA A 334 -11.12 2.47 6.63
C ALA A 334 -10.33 2.21 5.34
N LEU A 335 -10.06 3.28 4.59
CA LEU A 335 -9.34 3.25 3.30
C LEU A 335 -8.12 4.14 3.39
N GLY A 336 -7.09 3.90 2.58
CA GLY A 336 -5.88 4.70 2.56
C GLY A 336 -6.16 6.18 2.31
N ALA A 337 -5.53 7.06 3.09
CA ALA A 337 -5.73 8.50 3.04
C ALA A 337 -5.53 9.10 1.63
N GLY A 338 -4.66 8.50 0.82
CA GLY A 338 -4.45 8.88 -0.58
C GLY A 338 -5.71 8.77 -1.46
N HIS A 339 -6.70 7.94 -1.08
CA HIS A 339 -7.98 7.81 -1.79
C HIS A 339 -8.94 8.99 -1.54
N PHE A 340 -8.69 9.80 -0.51
CA PHE A 340 -9.55 10.91 -0.10
C PHE A 340 -8.98 12.29 -0.45
N LEU A 341 -7.73 12.37 -0.94
CA LEU A 341 -7.01 13.62 -1.14
C LEU A 341 -6.80 13.92 -2.64
N GLY A 342 -7.04 15.18 -3.01
CA GLY A 342 -6.86 15.67 -4.38
C GLY A 342 -8.05 15.40 -5.31
N GLU A 343 -7.84 15.67 -6.60
CA GLU A 343 -8.84 15.46 -7.65
C GLU A 343 -9.12 13.96 -7.88
N ASN A 344 -10.33 13.67 -8.34
CA ASN A 344 -10.84 12.31 -8.55
C ASN A 344 -10.80 11.47 -7.26
N SER A 345 -10.89 12.12 -6.10
CA SER A 345 -10.96 11.43 -4.81
C SER A 345 -12.28 10.66 -4.67
N VAL A 346 -12.28 9.64 -3.81
CA VAL A 346 -13.51 8.92 -3.45
C VAL A 346 -14.58 9.88 -2.93
N LEU A 347 -14.18 10.93 -2.20
CA LEU A 347 -15.09 11.95 -1.68
C LEU A 347 -15.80 12.72 -2.80
N GLU A 348 -15.04 13.17 -3.80
CA GLU A 348 -15.56 13.91 -4.95
C GLU A 348 -16.51 13.04 -5.79
N LEU A 349 -16.08 11.82 -6.11
CA LEU A 349 -16.86 10.86 -6.90
C LEU A 349 -18.16 10.44 -6.19
N LEU A 350 -18.19 10.46 -4.85
CA LEU A 350 -19.41 10.20 -4.08
C LEU A 350 -20.34 11.42 -4.07
N LYS A 351 -19.81 12.65 -4.02
CA LYS A 351 -20.62 13.89 -4.18
C LYS A 351 -21.34 13.90 -5.52
N GLU A 352 -20.63 13.59 -6.61
CA GLU A 352 -21.22 13.46 -7.96
C GLU A 352 -22.35 12.41 -8.03
N ARG A 353 -22.32 11.42 -7.12
CA ARG A 353 -23.33 10.36 -7.01
C ARG A 353 -24.48 10.74 -6.08
N GLY A 354 -24.57 12.00 -5.65
CA GLY A 354 -25.66 12.53 -4.84
C GLY A 354 -25.52 12.30 -3.34
N PHE A 355 -24.31 11.99 -2.84
CA PHE A 355 -24.07 11.94 -1.40
C PHE A 355 -23.59 13.29 -0.87
N THR A 356 -24.04 13.66 0.32
CA THR A 356 -23.49 14.82 1.04
C THR A 356 -22.27 14.37 1.83
N ILE A 357 -21.11 14.98 1.56
CA ILE A 357 -19.85 14.68 2.24
C ILE A 357 -19.40 15.89 3.06
N ARG A 358 -19.09 15.69 4.34
CA ARG A 358 -18.56 16.74 5.23
C ARG A 358 -17.36 16.23 6.01
N ALA A 359 -16.29 17.00 6.04
CA ALA A 359 -15.16 16.75 6.93
C ALA A 359 -15.65 16.85 8.38
N VAL A 360 -15.19 15.95 9.23
CA VAL A 360 -15.52 15.93 10.66
C VAL A 360 -14.38 16.62 11.41
N THR A 361 -14.71 17.64 12.19
CA THR A 361 -13.79 18.39 13.05
C THR A 361 -13.78 17.81 14.47
N GLU A 362 -12.85 18.24 15.31
CA GLU A 362 -12.82 17.82 16.73
C GLU A 362 -14.09 18.22 17.51
N ASN A 363 -14.77 19.29 17.04
CA ASN A 363 -15.96 19.86 17.66
C ASN A 363 -17.27 19.18 17.23
N ASP A 364 -17.23 18.31 16.22
CA ASP A 364 -18.42 17.65 15.70
C ASP A 364 -18.88 16.46 16.56
N HIS A 365 -20.17 16.14 16.51
CA HIS A 365 -20.72 14.94 17.16
C HIS A 365 -20.85 13.76 16.18
N ILE A 366 -20.46 12.58 16.65
CA ILE A 366 -20.62 11.34 15.89
C ILE A 366 -22.02 10.77 16.11
N ASN A 367 -22.85 10.77 15.08
CA ASN A 367 -24.22 10.28 15.13
C ASN A 367 -24.48 9.38 13.93
N PHE A 368 -25.00 8.19 14.21
CA PHE A 368 -25.66 7.34 13.22
C PHE A 368 -27.18 7.47 13.43
N PRO A 369 -27.99 7.66 12.37
CA PRO A 369 -29.44 7.69 12.50
C PRO A 369 -29.95 6.34 13.06
N GLN A 370 -30.75 6.44 14.14
CA GLN A 370 -31.34 5.37 14.97
C GLN A 370 -30.37 4.33 15.58
N GLN A 371 -30.36 4.24 16.91
CA GLN A 371 -29.85 3.08 17.64
C GLN A 371 -30.81 1.90 17.44
N LEU A 372 -30.37 0.84 16.76
CA LEU A 372 -31.12 -0.41 16.75
C LEU A 372 -30.66 -1.31 17.88
N ASN A 373 -31.56 -1.48 18.85
CA ASN A 373 -31.60 -2.64 19.73
C ASN A 373 -31.95 -3.87 18.89
N ASP A 374 -30.98 -4.47 18.19
CA ASP A 374 -31.15 -5.88 17.80
C ASP A 374 -29.82 -6.63 17.85
N LYS A 375 -29.71 -7.50 18.85
CA LYS A 375 -28.64 -8.48 19.02
C LYS A 375 -28.87 -9.64 18.04
N ARG A 376 -28.58 -9.45 16.75
CA ARG A 376 -28.51 -10.58 15.81
C ARG A 376 -27.19 -10.60 15.05
N PHE A 377 -26.34 -11.53 15.48
CA PHE A 377 -25.16 -12.00 14.77
C PHE A 377 -25.51 -12.43 13.35
N GLN A 378 -24.77 -11.94 12.33
CA GLN A 378 -24.62 -12.65 11.06
C GLN A 378 -23.21 -12.45 10.45
N LYS A 379 -22.47 -13.57 10.46
CA LYS A 379 -21.58 -14.14 9.43
C LYS A 379 -21.05 -13.19 8.33
N PHE A 380 -19.73 -13.24 8.15
CA PHE A 380 -18.98 -12.66 7.03
C PHE A 380 -19.74 -12.80 5.71
N SER A 381 -20.01 -11.67 5.06
CA SER A 381 -20.75 -11.62 3.81
C SER A 381 -20.00 -10.68 2.89
N GLU A 382 -19.27 -11.28 1.97
CA GLU A 382 -18.55 -10.58 0.92
C GLU A 382 -19.53 -9.73 0.10
N LEU A 383 -19.17 -8.48 -0.19
CA LEU A 383 -20.04 -7.54 -0.93
C LEU A 383 -20.10 -7.80 -2.45
N TRP A 384 -19.48 -8.88 -2.91
CA TRP A 384 -19.43 -9.32 -4.31
C TRP A 384 -20.78 -9.86 -4.79
N ILE A 385 -21.77 -9.00 -4.96
CA ILE A 385 -22.86 -9.33 -5.87
C ILE A 385 -22.26 -9.26 -7.29
N ARG A 386 -21.82 -10.43 -7.77
CA ARG A 386 -21.54 -10.82 -9.17
C ARG A 386 -21.51 -9.65 -10.16
N GLU A 387 -20.35 -9.03 -10.31
CA GLU A 387 -19.99 -8.55 -11.65
C GLU A 387 -19.78 -9.83 -12.48
N ILE A 388 -20.71 -10.12 -13.38
CA ILE A 388 -20.54 -11.16 -14.40
C ILE A 388 -19.16 -10.88 -15.02
N PRO A 389 -18.20 -11.83 -14.97
CA PRO A 389 -16.93 -11.66 -15.64
C PRO A 389 -17.25 -11.34 -17.09
N ARG A 390 -16.85 -10.15 -17.57
CA ARG A 390 -16.76 -9.97 -19.02
C ARG A 390 -15.87 -11.10 -19.51
N PRO A 391 -16.22 -11.81 -20.60
CA PRO A 391 -15.39 -12.88 -21.11
C PRO A 391 -13.96 -12.37 -21.21
N HIS A 392 -13.04 -13.15 -20.64
CA HIS A 392 -11.61 -12.96 -20.77
C HIS A 392 -11.30 -12.56 -22.21
N ASP A 393 -10.69 -11.39 -22.41
CA ASP A 393 -10.12 -11.04 -23.69
C ASP A 393 -8.78 -11.80 -23.80
N PRO A 394 -8.69 -12.87 -24.60
CA PRO A 394 -7.50 -13.70 -24.68
C PRO A 394 -6.34 -12.97 -25.36
N THR A 395 -6.50 -11.72 -25.81
CA THR A 395 -5.42 -10.94 -26.42
C THR A 395 -4.45 -10.31 -25.40
N ILE A 396 -4.68 -10.48 -24.09
CA ILE A 396 -3.73 -10.05 -23.03
C ILE A 396 -2.95 -11.25 -22.44
N ASP A 397 -3.19 -12.47 -22.91
CA ASP A 397 -2.23 -13.56 -22.77
C ASP A 397 -1.30 -13.53 -23.98
N ILE A 398 -0.08 -13.02 -23.80
CA ILE A 398 1.01 -13.38 -24.71
C ILE A 398 1.25 -14.88 -24.49
N SER A 399 0.53 -15.70 -25.26
CA SER A 399 0.92 -17.08 -25.50
C SER A 399 2.25 -17.03 -26.23
N VAL A 400 3.34 -17.21 -25.49
CA VAL A 400 4.64 -17.50 -26.09
C VAL A 400 4.54 -18.91 -26.63
N SER A 401 4.08 -19.04 -27.87
CA SER A 401 4.30 -20.23 -28.65
C SER A 401 5.76 -20.20 -29.09
N VAL A 402 6.58 -21.01 -28.42
CA VAL A 402 7.91 -21.36 -28.91
C VAL A 402 7.70 -22.18 -30.19
N ILE A 403 7.85 -21.54 -31.35
CA ILE A 403 8.03 -22.27 -32.59
C ILE A 403 9.48 -22.75 -32.58
N GLU A 404 9.69 -24.03 -32.23
CA GLU A 404 10.93 -24.71 -32.56
C GLU A 404 11.05 -24.75 -34.08
N LEU A 405 12.00 -24.00 -34.63
CA LEU A 405 12.47 -24.23 -35.99
C LEU A 405 13.29 -25.52 -35.97
N SER A 406 12.64 -26.64 -36.27
CA SER A 406 13.33 -27.91 -36.52
C SER A 406 14.16 -27.78 -37.79
N SER A 407 15.48 -27.87 -37.62
CA SER A 407 16.44 -28.04 -38.70
C SER A 407 16.32 -29.46 -39.23
N THR A 408 15.46 -29.64 -40.23
CA THR A 408 15.50 -30.83 -41.10
C THR A 408 15.79 -30.37 -42.52
N HIS A 409 17.05 -30.57 -42.92
CA HIS A 409 17.44 -30.50 -44.32
C HIS A 409 16.66 -31.56 -45.11
N PRO A 410 16.04 -31.21 -46.26
CA PRO A 410 15.65 -32.22 -47.24
C PRO A 410 16.90 -32.67 -47.98
N VAL A 411 17.24 -33.96 -47.84
CA VAL A 411 18.09 -34.67 -48.78
C VAL A 411 17.34 -34.74 -50.11
N SER A 412 17.73 -33.91 -51.06
CA SER A 412 17.34 -34.04 -52.47
C SER A 412 18.50 -34.69 -53.21
N GLN A 413 18.44 -36.02 -53.34
CA GLN A 413 19.24 -36.77 -54.32
C GLN A 413 18.77 -36.41 -55.73
N TYR A 414 19.71 -35.95 -56.55
CA TYR A 414 19.58 -35.92 -57.99
C TYR A 414 19.45 -37.35 -58.54
N ALA A 415 18.44 -37.58 -59.37
CA ALA A 415 18.37 -38.70 -60.29
C ALA A 415 18.01 -38.19 -61.69
N ALA A 416 18.90 -38.50 -62.64
CA ALA A 416 18.68 -38.68 -64.09
C ALA A 416 17.82 -37.65 -64.86
N HIS A 417 18.47 -36.78 -65.65
CA HIS A 417 18.63 -36.96 -67.10
C HIS A 417 19.57 -35.92 -67.71
#